data_AF-A0AAU8LX39-F1
#
_entry.id   AF-A0AAU8LX39-F1
#
_cell.length_a   1.000
_cell.length_b   1.000
_cell.length_c   1.000
_cell.angle_alpha   90.00
_cell.angle_beta   90.00
_cell.angle_gamma   90.00
#
_symmetry.space_group_name_H-M   'P 1'
#
loop_
_entity.id
_entity.type
_entity.pdbx_description
1 polymer ?
#
loop_
_entity_poly.entity_id
_entity_poly.type
_entity_poly.pdbx_seq_one_letter_code
_entity_poly.pdbx_strand_id
1 'polypeptide(L)'
;MLKTLGRFPWIFTPIIYLLVAYRLNFSLEGPSGYTFIGLVVVVLFIEFVKSGDIGLVSFLLDTTFSVIALIVSTALLTYMYFSLQETPTFFHWFGYAIIVGDALFSPANAFRTALRNFGLGGQ
;
A
#
# COMPACT_ATOMS: atom_id res chain seq x y z
N MET A 1 -14.14 -16.99 3.37
CA MET A 1 -12.91 -16.46 3.98
C MET A 1 -12.09 -15.59 3.00
N LEU A 2 -11.87 -16.01 1.75
CA LEU A 2 -11.22 -15.17 0.70
C LEU A 2 -12.00 -13.89 0.33
N LYS A 3 -13.35 -13.92 0.36
CA LYS A 3 -14.19 -12.75 0.00
C LYS A 3 -14.04 -11.54 0.95
N THR A 4 -13.66 -11.77 2.21
CA THR A 4 -13.45 -10.69 3.20
C THR A 4 -12.04 -10.10 3.09
N LEU A 5 -11.04 -10.91 2.74
CA LEU A 5 -9.67 -10.43 2.48
C LEU A 5 -9.62 -9.47 1.29
N GLY A 6 -10.38 -9.76 0.22
CA GLY A 6 -10.37 -8.97 -1.01
C GLY A 6 -11.13 -7.64 -0.97
N ARG A 7 -11.73 -7.26 0.16
CA ARG A 7 -12.43 -5.96 0.30
C ARG A 7 -11.70 -4.97 1.19
N PHE A 8 -10.72 -5.43 1.95
CA PHE A 8 -9.98 -4.59 2.86
C PHE A 8 -8.79 -3.95 2.11
N PRO A 9 -8.55 -2.63 2.24
CA PRO A 9 -7.40 -1.97 1.64
C PRO A 9 -6.16 -2.22 2.51
N TRP A 10 -5.46 -3.32 2.25
CA TRP A 10 -4.30 -3.75 3.03
C TRP A 10 -3.14 -2.77 2.93
N ILE A 11 -3.13 -1.94 1.88
CA ILE A 11 -2.12 -0.89 1.68
C ILE A 11 -2.06 0.16 2.80
N PHE A 12 -3.08 0.28 3.65
CA PHE A 12 -3.00 1.13 4.85
C PHE A 12 -2.25 0.49 6.01
N THR A 13 -2.01 -0.82 5.99
CA THR A 13 -1.33 -1.53 7.09
C THR A 13 0.09 -1.00 7.35
N PRO A 14 0.95 -0.77 6.33
CA PRO A 14 2.25 -0.13 6.53
C PRO A 14 2.13 1.26 7.20
N ILE A 15 1.15 2.06 6.78
CA ILE A 15 0.90 3.39 7.32
C ILE A 15 0.50 3.30 8.81
N ILE A 16 -0.45 2.43 9.12
CA ILE A 16 -0.93 2.21 10.50
C ILE A 16 0.22 1.71 11.38
N TYR A 17 1.04 0.79 10.89
CA TYR A 17 2.18 0.28 11.64
C TYR A 17 3.15 1.41 12.01
N LEU A 18 3.54 2.26 11.06
CA LEU A 18 4.45 3.38 11.31
C LEU A 18 3.83 4.41 12.25
N LEU A 19 2.53 4.69 12.13
CA LEU A 19 1.80 5.56 13.05
C LEU A 19 1.79 5.01 14.49
N VAL A 20 1.57 3.71 14.65
CA VAL A 20 1.62 3.05 15.96
C VAL A 20 3.04 3.07 16.53
N ALA A 21 4.04 2.77 15.70
CA ALA A 21 5.45 2.84 16.10
C ALA A 21 5.82 4.24 16.59
N TYR A 22 5.43 5.28 15.86
CA TYR A 22 5.61 6.66 16.26
C TYR A 22 4.88 6.98 17.57
N ARG A 23 3.59 6.62 17.68
CA ARG A 23 2.77 6.94 18.86
C ARG A 23 3.26 6.27 20.14
N LEU A 24 3.78 5.06 20.03
CA LEU A 24 4.31 4.28 21.16
C LEU A 24 5.82 4.47 21.36
N ASN A 25 6.48 5.31 20.55
CA ASN A 25 7.94 5.50 20.54
C ASN A 25 8.71 4.19 20.41
N PHE A 26 8.21 3.25 19.58
CA PHE A 26 8.96 2.05 19.25
C PHE A 26 10.10 2.41 18.29
N SER A 27 11.32 2.03 18.67
CA SER A 27 12.43 2.05 17.73
C SER A 27 12.12 1.09 16.59
N LEU A 28 12.35 1.52 15.35
CA LEU A 28 12.34 0.65 14.17
C LEU A 28 13.69 -0.05 13.98
N GLU A 29 14.71 0.31 14.75
CA GLU A 29 16.01 -0.36 14.73
C GLU A 29 15.90 -1.71 15.45
N GLY A 30 16.06 -2.79 14.69
CA GLY A 30 16.05 -4.16 15.21
C GLY A 30 14.77 -4.94 14.88
N PRO A 31 14.27 -5.81 15.79
CA PRO A 31 13.20 -6.77 15.48
C PRO A 31 11.90 -6.16 14.93
N SER A 32 11.51 -4.98 15.43
CA SER A 32 10.35 -4.21 14.98
C SER A 32 10.46 -3.81 13.51
N GLY A 33 11.61 -3.29 13.08
CA GLY A 33 11.86 -2.93 11.67
C GLY A 33 11.84 -4.14 10.74
N TYR A 34 12.39 -5.28 11.16
CA TYR A 34 12.31 -6.52 10.37
C TYR A 34 10.88 -7.06 10.30
N THR A 35 10.12 -6.96 11.39
CA THR A 35 8.69 -7.31 11.42
C THR A 35 7.91 -6.41 10.46
N PHE A 36 8.21 -5.11 10.45
CA PHE A 36 7.62 -4.16 9.52
C PHE A 36 7.91 -4.55 8.07
N ILE A 37 9.18 -4.80 7.70
CA ILE A 37 9.54 -5.22 6.34
C ILE A 37 8.75 -6.47 5.92
N GLY A 38 8.73 -7.50 6.78
CA GLY A 38 7.98 -8.73 6.49
C GLY A 38 6.49 -8.47 6.28
N LEU A 39 5.88 -7.64 7.14
CA LEU A 39 4.49 -7.24 7.02
C LEU A 39 4.22 -6.50 5.71
N VAL A 40 5.05 -5.53 5.34
CA VAL A 40 4.87 -4.76 4.10
C VAL A 40 5.00 -5.64 2.86
N VAL A 41 5.94 -6.60 2.87
CA VAL A 41 6.09 -7.57 1.78
C VAL A 41 4.85 -8.46 1.67
N VAL A 42 4.33 -8.97 2.78
CA VAL A 42 3.09 -9.77 2.79
C VAL A 42 1.90 -8.96 2.25
N VAL A 43 1.78 -7.69 2.63
CA VAL A 43 0.75 -6.79 2.10
C VAL A 43 0.86 -6.65 0.58
N LEU A 44 2.07 -6.47 0.05
CA LEU A 44 2.29 -6.41 -1.40
C LEU A 44 1.79 -7.68 -2.11
N PHE A 45 2.07 -8.86 -1.56
CA PHE A 45 1.56 -10.11 -2.13
C PHE A 45 0.03 -10.20 -2.08
N ILE A 46 -0.58 -9.77 -0.97
CA ILE A 46 -2.05 -9.77 -0.83
C ILE A 46 -2.69 -8.84 -1.87
N GLU A 47 -2.19 -7.61 -1.99
CA GLU A 47 -2.70 -6.63 -2.97
C GLU A 47 -2.49 -7.13 -4.41
N PHE A 48 -1.32 -7.71 -4.70
CA PHE A 48 -1.05 -8.29 -6.01
C PHE A 48 -2.04 -9.41 -6.38
N VAL A 49 -2.31 -10.34 -5.46
CA VAL A 49 -3.29 -11.43 -5.69
C VAL A 49 -4.71 -10.87 -5.85
N LYS A 50 -5.09 -9.87 -5.05
CA LYS A 50 -6.40 -9.20 -5.17
C LYS A 50 -6.59 -8.53 -6.52
N SER A 51 -5.52 -7.94 -7.09
CA SER A 51 -5.55 -7.28 -8.40
C SER A 51 -5.77 -8.23 -9.60
N GLY A 52 -5.76 -9.55 -9.39
CA GLY A 52 -5.89 -10.55 -10.46
C GLY A 52 -7.32 -10.84 -10.93
N ASP A 53 -8.35 -10.55 -10.11
CA ASP A 53 -9.75 -10.88 -10.41
C ASP A 53 -10.67 -9.74 -9.95
N ILE A 54 -10.83 -8.74 -10.81
CA ILE A 54 -11.47 -7.48 -10.43
C ILE A 54 -12.69 -7.17 -11.30
N GLY A 55 -13.84 -7.05 -10.63
CA GLY A 55 -15.00 -6.35 -11.17
C GLY A 55 -14.82 -4.83 -11.08
N LEU A 56 -15.58 -4.07 -11.87
CA LEU A 56 -15.46 -2.59 -11.97
C LEU A 56 -15.48 -1.86 -10.62
N VAL A 57 -16.35 -2.28 -9.69
CA VAL A 57 -16.47 -1.65 -8.37
C VAL A 57 -15.21 -1.87 -7.52
N SER A 58 -14.67 -3.08 -7.53
CA SER A 58 -13.43 -3.39 -6.81
C SER A 58 -12.25 -2.61 -7.40
N PHE A 59 -12.19 -2.41 -8.72
CA PHE A 59 -11.17 -1.59 -9.36
C PHE A 59 -11.22 -0.11 -8.90
N LEU A 60 -12.41 0.49 -8.91
CA LEU A 60 -12.57 1.89 -8.51
C LEU A 60 -12.19 2.08 -7.04
N LEU A 61 -12.59 1.14 -6.17
CA LEU A 61 -12.23 1.18 -4.77
C LEU A 61 -10.73 1.00 -4.55
N ASP A 62 -10.10 0.01 -5.17
CA ASP A 62 -8.66 -0.21 -5.06
C ASP A 62 -7.87 1.01 -5.53
N THR A 63 -8.21 1.55 -6.70
CA THR A 63 -7.57 2.78 -7.23
C THR A 63 -7.73 3.96 -6.28
N THR A 64 -8.95 4.15 -5.76
CA THR A 64 -9.24 5.25 -4.82
C THR A 64 -8.41 5.09 -3.53
N PHE A 65 -8.35 3.89 -2.96
CA PHE A 65 -7.61 3.63 -1.75
C PHE A 65 -6.09 3.73 -1.94
N SER A 66 -5.55 3.27 -3.07
CA SER A 66 -4.12 3.45 -3.37
C SER A 66 -3.75 4.93 -3.52
N VAL A 67 -4.60 5.75 -4.15
CA VAL A 67 -4.39 7.21 -4.23
C VAL A 67 -4.44 7.85 -2.85
N ILE A 68 -5.44 7.50 -2.02
CA ILE A 68 -5.54 8.03 -0.65
C ILE A 68 -4.31 7.60 0.18
N ALA A 69 -3.90 6.34 0.10
CA ALA A 69 -2.74 5.83 0.81
C ALA A 69 -1.46 6.56 0.40
N LEU A 70 -1.28 6.85 -0.89
CA LEU A 70 -0.17 7.64 -1.40
C LEU A 70 -0.20 9.06 -0.80
N ILE A 71 -1.33 9.76 -0.88
CA ILE A 71 -1.49 11.12 -0.31
C ILE A 71 -1.14 11.13 1.18
N VAL A 72 -1.71 10.20 1.95
CA VAL A 72 -1.50 10.11 3.40
C VAL A 72 -0.03 9.80 3.70
N SER A 73 0.58 8.88 2.96
CA SER A 73 1.98 8.50 3.19
C SER A 73 2.95 9.64 2.83
N THR A 74 2.72 10.35 1.73
CA THR A 74 3.50 11.55 1.38
C THR A 74 3.33 12.66 2.41
N ALA A 75 2.11 12.88 2.89
CA ALA A 75 1.84 13.86 3.95
C ALA A 75 2.57 13.51 5.24
N LEU A 76 2.58 12.22 5.63
CA LEU A 76 3.32 11.76 6.81
C LEU A 76 4.83 11.95 6.69
N LEU A 77 5.44 11.58 5.56
CA LEU A 77 6.88 11.82 5.33
C LEU A 77 7.23 13.31 5.38
N THR A 78 6.37 14.14 4.78
CA THR A 78 6.52 15.60 4.78
C THR A 78 6.40 16.16 6.19
N TYR A 79 5.40 15.70 6.95
CA TYR A 79 5.21 16.09 8.34
C TYR A 79 6.40 15.71 9.22
N MET A 80 6.93 14.48 9.07
CA MET A 80 8.13 14.04 9.79
C MET A 80 9.33 14.95 9.49
N TYR A 81 9.61 15.18 8.21
CA TYR A 81 10.79 15.93 7.81
C TYR A 81 10.71 17.41 8.18
N PHE A 82 9.57 18.06 7.91
CA PHE A 82 9.45 19.52 8.06
C PHE A 82 8.90 19.96 9.42
N SER A 83 8.01 19.18 10.04
CA SER A 83 7.37 19.58 11.30
C SER A 83 8.03 18.94 12.53
N LEU A 84 8.38 17.66 12.44
CA LEU A 84 9.04 16.94 13.54
C LEU A 84 10.56 17.09 13.53
N GLN A 85 11.15 17.53 12.40
CA GLN A 85 12.59 17.55 12.17
C GLN A 85 13.24 16.16 12.32
N GLU A 86 12.45 15.11 12.09
CA GLU A 86 12.90 13.73 12.12
C GLU A 86 13.16 13.25 10.70
N THR A 87 14.39 12.81 10.43
CA THR A 87 14.75 12.27 9.12
C THR A 87 14.14 10.88 8.93
N PRO A 88 13.32 10.66 7.88
CA PRO A 88 12.75 9.34 7.62
C PRO A 88 13.86 8.31 7.39
N THR A 89 13.83 7.25 8.20
CA THR A 89 14.79 6.14 8.11
C THR A 89 14.49 5.22 6.91
N PHE A 90 15.37 4.25 6.66
CA PHE A 90 15.19 3.23 5.62
C PHE A 90 13.80 2.57 5.66
N PHE A 91 13.27 2.27 6.85
CA PHE A 91 11.96 1.62 7.00
C PHE A 91 10.82 2.50 6.48
N HIS A 92 10.85 3.81 6.74
CA HIS A 92 9.85 4.74 6.24
C HIS A 92 9.87 4.80 4.71
N TRP A 93 11.07 4.91 4.12
CA TRP A 93 11.25 4.91 2.68
C TRP A 93 10.88 3.60 2.02
N PHE A 94 11.17 2.46 2.66
CA PHE A 94 10.79 1.15 2.16
C PHE A 94 9.27 0.97 2.16
N GLY A 95 8.59 1.34 3.26
CA GLY A 95 7.13 1.35 3.32
C GLY A 95 6.52 2.26 2.25
N TYR A 96 7.07 3.46 2.08
CA TYR A 96 6.63 4.41 1.05
C TYR A 96 6.82 3.86 -0.37
N ALA A 97 7.96 3.23 -0.67
CA ALA A 97 8.23 2.64 -1.97
C ALA A 97 7.21 1.56 -2.32
N ILE A 98 6.76 0.78 -1.34
CA ILE A 98 5.73 -0.25 -1.54
C ILE A 98 4.37 0.37 -1.79
N ILE A 99 4.02 1.46 -1.09
CA ILE A 99 2.78 2.22 -1.34
C ILE A 99 2.77 2.83 -2.74
N VAL A 100 3.89 3.42 -3.17
CA VAL A 100 4.06 3.91 -4.54
C VAL A 100 3.92 2.76 -5.55
N GLY A 101 4.56 1.62 -5.28
CA GLY A 101 4.44 0.42 -6.10
C GLY A 101 2.99 -0.02 -6.27
N ASP A 102 2.25 -0.17 -5.17
CA ASP A 102 0.83 -0.53 -5.21
C ASP A 102 0.00 0.48 -6.02
N ALA A 103 0.20 1.78 -5.79
CA ALA A 103 -0.50 2.83 -6.52
C ALA A 103 -0.21 2.86 -8.03
N LEU A 104 0.89 2.24 -8.48
CA LEU A 104 1.20 2.07 -9.91
C LEU A 104 0.68 0.74 -10.46
N PHE A 105 0.97 -0.37 -9.76
CA PHE A 105 0.70 -1.71 -10.27
C PHE A 105 -0.77 -2.10 -10.15
N SER A 106 -1.46 -1.70 -9.08
CA SER A 106 -2.87 -2.05 -8.88
C SER A 106 -3.78 -1.44 -9.95
N PRO A 107 -3.67 -0.14 -10.29
CA PRO A 107 -4.40 0.42 -11.43
C PRO A 107 -4.00 -0.19 -12.78
N ALA A 108 -2.72 -0.47 -13.00
CA ALA A 108 -2.24 -1.05 -14.25
C ALA A 108 -2.78 -2.47 -14.49
N ASN A 109 -2.74 -3.33 -13.46
CA ASN A 109 -3.29 -4.68 -13.52
C ASN A 109 -4.80 -4.68 -13.70
N ALA A 110 -5.48 -3.77 -13.02
CA ALA A 110 -6.91 -3.62 -13.13
C ALA A 110 -7.34 -3.12 -14.50
N PHE A 111 -6.63 -2.14 -15.07
CA PHE A 111 -6.86 -1.65 -16.43
C PHE A 111 -6.69 -2.76 -17.46
N ARG A 112 -5.61 -3.56 -17.35
CA ARG A 112 -5.39 -4.74 -18.21
C ARG A 112 -6.53 -5.76 -18.11
N THR A 113 -7.00 -6.03 -16.89
CA THR A 113 -8.12 -6.95 -16.64
C THR A 113 -9.43 -6.39 -17.21
N ALA A 114 -9.68 -5.09 -17.07
CA ALA A 114 -10.84 -4.42 -17.65
C ALA A 114 -10.81 -4.50 -19.19
N LEU A 115 -9.68 -4.19 -19.83
CA LEU A 115 -9.52 -4.32 -21.30
C LEU A 115 -9.83 -5.75 -21.77
N ARG A 116 -9.30 -6.77 -21.07
CA ARG A 116 -9.61 -8.17 -21.33
C ARG A 116 -11.11 -8.46 -21.21
N ASN A 117 -11.75 -8.00 -20.15
CA ASN A 117 -13.17 -8.25 -19.89
C ASN A 117 -14.11 -7.50 -20.86
N PHE A 118 -13.70 -6.35 -21.39
CA PHE A 118 -14.43 -5.62 -22.44
C PHE A 118 -14.20 -6.17 -23.86
N GLY A 119 -13.40 -7.25 -24.01
CA GLY A 119 -13.06 -7.78 -25.33
C GLY A 119 -12.16 -6.86 -26.16
N LEU A 120 -11.65 -5.77 -25.57
CA LEU A 120 -10.72 -4.82 -26.18
C LEU A 120 -9.25 -5.24 -25.99
N GLY A 121 -8.99 -6.23 -25.13
CA GLY A 121 -7.66 -6.75 -24.83
C GLY A 121 -7.13 -7.80 -25.82
N GLY A 122 -7.67 -7.83 -27.05
CA GLY A 122 -7.32 -8.82 -28.07
C GLY A 122 -6.91 -8.18 -29.39
N GLN A 123 -5.65 -7.77 -29.48
CA GLN A 123 -4.64 -8.41 -30.34
C GLN A 123 -3.39 -8.68 -29.50
#